data_AF-A0A7H9DS50-F1
#
_entry.id   AF-A0A7H9DS50-F1
#
_cell.length_a   1.000
_cell.length_b   1.000
_cell.length_c   1.000
_cell.angle_alpha   90.00
_cell.angle_beta   90.00
_cell.angle_gamma   90.00
#
_symmetry.space_group_name_H-M   'P 1'
#
loop_
_entity.id
_entity.type
_entity.pdbx_description
1 polymer ?
#
loop_
_entity_poly.entity_id
_entity_poly.type
_entity_poly.pdbx_seq_one_letter_code
_entity_poly.pdbx_strand_id
1 'polypeptide(L)'
;MIKMLGFLIVGFLGFINDTEVVLEEVRANYSKLSNDKELCVNVIAELERIKNKSAIYLGYLGAVQTINAKHVSHPLNKLKTFNKGKKNIEEAIRIEPENLELRFIRLSVQKNAPSFLNYYSKVEEDTQILSENWHKITSINLRRNIEKILNK
;
A
#
# COMPACT_ATOMS: atom_id res chain seq x y z
N MET A 1 47.84 -24.98 -27.50
CA MET A 1 47.98 -23.83 -26.58
C MET A 1 46.60 -23.24 -26.34
N ILE A 2 45.97 -23.58 -25.22
CA ILE A 2 44.69 -22.98 -24.79
C ILE A 2 45.03 -21.88 -23.79
N LYS A 3 44.47 -20.68 -23.97
CA LYS A 3 44.09 -19.71 -22.91
C LYS A 3 43.49 -18.49 -23.61
N MET A 4 42.18 -18.52 -23.81
CA MET A 4 41.11 -18.05 -22.93
C MET A 4 40.64 -16.67 -23.39
N LEU A 5 39.57 -16.71 -24.17
CA LEU A 5 38.73 -15.59 -24.55
C LEU A 5 38.22 -14.92 -23.26
N GLY A 6 38.64 -13.68 -23.01
CA GLY A 6 38.20 -12.92 -21.83
C GLY A 6 36.71 -12.63 -21.91
N PHE A 7 35.92 -13.33 -21.11
CA PHE A 7 34.52 -13.01 -20.90
C PHE A 7 34.45 -11.80 -19.96
N LEU A 8 34.06 -10.65 -20.50
CA LEU A 8 33.61 -9.50 -19.71
C LEU A 8 32.29 -9.89 -19.04
N ILE A 9 32.35 -10.38 -17.81
CA ILE A 9 31.20 -10.42 -16.93
C ILE A 9 31.00 -8.99 -16.44
N VAL A 10 30.22 -8.21 -17.20
CA VAL A 10 29.65 -6.96 -16.69
C VAL A 10 28.55 -7.38 -15.73
N GLY A 11 28.90 -7.48 -14.45
CA GLY A 11 27.94 -7.69 -13.38
C GLY A 11 26.94 -6.53 -13.38
N PHE A 12 25.69 -6.83 -13.69
CA PHE A 12 24.58 -5.88 -13.53
C PHE A 12 24.36 -5.69 -12.02
N LEU A 13 25.08 -4.75 -11.42
CA LEU A 13 24.80 -4.27 -10.07
C LEU A 13 23.46 -3.53 -10.14
N GLY A 14 22.38 -4.24 -9.83
CA GLY A 14 21.06 -3.64 -9.72
C GLY A 14 21.08 -2.59 -8.61
N PHE A 15 20.88 -1.33 -8.97
CA PHE A 15 20.58 -0.28 -8.00
C PHE A 15 19.24 -0.64 -7.35
N ILE A 16 19.27 -1.02 -6.07
CA ILE A 16 18.05 -1.15 -5.29
C ILE A 16 17.58 0.27 -5.00
N ASN A 17 16.41 0.64 -5.53
CA ASN A 17 15.80 1.93 -5.23
C ASN A 17 15.35 1.93 -3.76
N ASP A 18 15.86 2.86 -2.94
CA ASP A 18 15.47 3.03 -1.52
C ASP A 18 13.94 3.06 -1.35
N THR A 19 13.28 3.68 -2.31
CA THR A 19 11.83 3.74 -2.47
C THR A 19 11.17 2.35 -2.47
N GLU A 20 11.67 1.41 -3.27
CA GLU A 20 11.08 0.06 -3.34
C GLU A 20 11.24 -0.71 -2.03
N VAL A 21 12.37 -0.49 -1.33
CA VAL A 21 12.63 -1.10 -0.01
C VAL A 21 11.58 -0.65 1.00
N VAL A 22 11.31 0.66 1.08
CA VAL A 22 10.29 1.21 1.99
C VAL A 22 8.91 0.63 1.68
N LEU A 23 8.50 0.58 0.41
CA LEU A 23 7.20 0.01 0.05
C LEU A 23 7.08 -1.46 0.42
N GLU A 24 8.15 -2.24 0.22
CA GLU A 24 8.14 -3.65 0.56
C GLU A 24 8.11 -3.90 2.07
N GLU A 25 8.71 -3.03 2.88
CA GLU A 25 8.54 -3.05 4.33
C GLU A 25 7.10 -2.73 4.75
N VAL A 26 6.46 -1.73 4.13
CA VAL A 26 5.06 -1.39 4.38
C VAL A 26 4.13 -2.55 4.02
N ARG A 27 4.35 -3.20 2.87
CA ARG A 27 3.59 -4.39 2.44
C ARG A 27 3.75 -5.55 3.43
N ALA A 28 4.97 -5.84 3.87
CA ALA A 28 5.26 -6.91 4.82
C ALA A 28 4.58 -6.71 6.19
N ASN A 29 4.49 -5.45 6.64
CA ASN A 29 3.92 -5.11 7.94
C ASN A 29 2.45 -4.65 7.88
N TYR A 30 1.84 -4.60 6.70
CA TYR A 30 0.52 -3.99 6.49
C TYR A 30 -0.56 -4.54 7.42
N SER A 31 -0.59 -5.87 7.63
CA SER A 31 -1.57 -6.52 8.50
C SER A 31 -1.43 -6.16 9.99
N LYS A 32 -0.24 -5.75 10.43
CA LYS A 32 0.07 -5.39 11.83
C LYS A 32 -0.39 -3.98 12.18
N LEU A 33 -0.45 -3.07 11.19
CA LEU A 33 -0.81 -1.65 11.36
C LEU A 33 -2.11 -1.45 12.17
N SER A 34 -3.10 -2.31 11.97
CA SER A 34 -4.39 -2.20 12.65
C SER A 34 -4.32 -2.28 14.17
N ASN A 35 -3.30 -2.94 14.71
CA ASN A 35 -3.11 -3.17 16.15
C ASN A 35 -1.85 -2.51 16.71
N ASP A 36 -1.06 -1.83 15.87
CA ASP A 36 0.22 -1.26 16.26
C ASP A 36 0.25 0.24 15.95
N LYS A 37 0.04 1.04 16.99
CA LYS A 37 0.04 2.50 16.90
C LYS A 37 1.42 3.07 16.55
N GLU A 38 2.48 2.51 17.13
CA GLU A 38 3.84 3.01 16.93
C GLU A 38 4.29 2.77 15.49
N LEU A 39 4.01 1.56 14.97
CA LEU A 39 4.25 1.23 13.58
C LEU A 39 3.51 2.20 12.64
N CYS A 40 2.24 2.54 12.91
CA CYS A 40 1.52 3.53 12.12
C CYS A 40 2.22 4.89 12.09
N VAL A 41 2.68 5.38 13.25
CA VAL A 41 3.36 6.68 13.36
C VAL A 41 4.68 6.67 12.59
N ASN A 42 5.47 5.60 12.74
CA ASN A 42 6.77 5.46 12.08
C ASN A 42 6.62 5.39 10.56
N VAL A 43 5.69 4.56 10.05
CA VAL A 43 5.42 4.44 8.62
C VAL A 43 4.91 5.75 8.03
N ILE A 44 4.01 6.47 8.73
CA ILE A 44 3.55 7.80 8.25
C ILE A 44 4.74 8.76 8.13
N ALA A 45 5.58 8.84 9.16
CA ALA A 45 6.74 9.74 9.15
C ALA A 45 7.71 9.40 8.01
N GLU A 46 7.95 8.12 7.75
CA GLU A 46 8.79 7.66 6.65
C GLU A 46 8.22 8.02 5.28
N LEU A 47 6.96 7.68 5.03
CA LEU A 47 6.26 7.99 3.77
C LEU A 47 6.14 9.51 3.54
N GLU A 48 6.04 10.32 4.59
CA GLU A 48 5.96 11.77 4.47
C GLU A 48 7.30 12.40 4.05
N ARG A 49 8.46 11.81 4.39
CA ARG A 49 9.81 12.30 4.06
C ARG A 49 10.20 12.12 2.59
N ILE A 50 9.54 11.22 1.87
CA ILE A 50 9.89 10.91 0.47
C ILE A 50 9.41 12.03 -0.45
N LYS A 51 10.33 12.61 -1.23
CA LYS A 51 10.05 13.78 -2.08
C LYS A 51 9.28 13.41 -3.37
N ASN A 52 9.66 12.31 -4.01
CA ASN A 52 9.03 11.83 -5.25
C ASN A 52 7.99 10.75 -4.92
N LYS A 53 6.80 11.18 -4.51
CA LYS A 53 5.72 10.27 -4.13
C LYS A 53 5.02 9.74 -5.38
N SER A 54 5.19 8.45 -5.69
CA SER A 54 4.36 7.78 -6.69
C SER A 54 2.91 7.65 -6.20
N ALA A 55 1.98 7.25 -7.08
CA ALA A 55 0.60 6.99 -6.68
C ALA A 55 0.54 5.91 -5.57
N ILE A 56 1.36 4.87 -5.65
CA ILE A 56 1.47 3.80 -4.63
C ILE A 56 1.86 4.37 -3.27
N TYR A 57 2.84 5.29 -3.23
CA TYR A 57 3.19 5.99 -1.98
C TYR A 57 2.04 6.74 -1.38
N LEU A 58 1.33 7.51 -2.21
CA LEU A 58 0.20 8.29 -1.77
C LEU A 58 -0.92 7.38 -1.25
N GLY A 59 -1.16 6.26 -1.93
CA GLY A 59 -2.09 5.22 -1.52
C GLY A 59 -1.74 4.66 -0.14
N TYR A 60 -0.51 4.23 0.09
CA TYR A 60 -0.09 3.71 1.39
C TYR A 60 -0.10 4.75 2.50
N LEU A 61 0.34 5.98 2.22
CA LEU A 61 0.24 7.08 3.17
C LEU A 61 -1.23 7.30 3.57
N GLY A 62 -2.13 7.27 2.60
CA GLY A 62 -3.57 7.34 2.84
C GLY A 62 -4.08 6.18 3.69
N ALA A 63 -3.70 4.94 3.35
CA ALA A 63 -4.07 3.75 4.09
C ALA A 63 -3.65 3.84 5.57
N VAL A 64 -2.36 4.12 5.82
CA VAL A 64 -1.84 4.16 7.18
C VAL A 64 -2.45 5.32 7.97
N GLN A 65 -2.73 6.46 7.34
CA GLN A 65 -3.50 7.54 7.96
C GLN A 65 -4.92 7.09 8.36
N THR A 66 -5.65 6.40 7.48
CA THR A 66 -6.99 5.90 7.83
C THR A 66 -6.95 4.86 8.94
N ILE A 67 -5.97 3.96 8.94
CA ILE A 67 -5.79 2.95 9.99
C ILE A 67 -5.42 3.63 11.32
N ASN A 68 -4.53 4.62 11.30
CA ASN A 68 -4.12 5.38 12.47
C ASN A 68 -5.28 6.14 13.13
N ALA A 69 -6.37 6.44 12.40
CA ALA A 69 -7.58 7.01 12.98
C ALA A 69 -8.19 6.11 14.08
N LYS A 70 -7.96 4.79 14.06
CA LYS A 70 -8.36 3.87 15.14
C LYS A 70 -7.65 4.19 16.46
N HIS A 71 -6.41 4.67 16.38
CA HIS A 71 -5.51 4.92 17.52
C HIS A 71 -5.58 6.36 18.08
N VAL A 72 -6.29 7.26 17.41
CA VAL A 72 -6.46 8.66 17.82
C VAL A 72 -7.59 8.78 18.84
N SER A 73 -7.41 9.38 20.01
CA SER A 73 -8.46 9.36 21.05
C SER A 73 -9.69 10.24 20.75
N HIS A 74 -9.49 11.44 20.20
CA HIS A 74 -10.55 12.45 20.07
C HIS A 74 -11.39 12.25 18.79
N PRO A 75 -12.74 12.19 18.86
CA PRO A 75 -13.60 11.90 17.71
C PRO A 75 -13.41 12.82 16.50
N LEU A 76 -13.30 14.14 16.72
CA LEU A 76 -13.07 15.09 15.64
C LEU A 76 -11.72 14.85 14.95
N ASN A 77 -10.69 14.52 15.73
CA ASN A 77 -9.37 14.20 15.20
C ASN A 77 -9.38 12.83 14.49
N LYS A 78 -10.14 11.84 14.98
CA LYS A 78 -10.34 10.56 14.26
C LYS A 78 -10.91 10.82 12.87
N LEU A 79 -11.99 11.60 12.80
CA LEU A 79 -12.66 11.91 11.54
C LEU A 79 -11.73 12.70 10.60
N LYS A 80 -11.03 13.71 11.11
CA LYS A 80 -10.06 14.49 10.33
C LYS A 80 -8.93 13.60 9.77
N THR A 81 -8.36 12.73 10.61
CA THR A 81 -7.29 11.79 10.24
C THR A 81 -7.77 10.80 9.18
N PHE A 82 -8.97 10.23 9.37
CA PHE A 82 -9.58 9.33 8.39
C PHE A 82 -9.81 10.04 7.05
N ASN A 83 -10.39 11.25 7.06
CA ASN A 83 -10.66 11.99 5.84
C ASN A 83 -9.38 12.42 5.09
N LYS A 84 -8.31 12.76 5.82
CA LYS A 84 -6.98 12.99 5.21
C LYS A 84 -6.51 11.74 4.46
N GLY A 85 -6.60 10.58 5.11
CA GLY A 85 -6.19 9.32 4.51
C GLY A 85 -7.04 8.92 3.30
N LYS A 86 -8.37 9.01 3.42
CA LYS A 86 -9.32 8.77 2.33
C LYS A 86 -9.01 9.64 1.11
N LYS A 87 -8.75 10.93 1.30
CA LYS A 87 -8.40 11.84 0.20
C LYS A 87 -7.14 11.37 -0.55
N ASN A 88 -6.12 10.92 0.16
CA ASN A 88 -4.89 10.42 -0.45
C ASN A 88 -5.13 9.11 -1.23
N ILE A 89 -5.95 8.20 -0.70
CA ILE A 89 -6.31 6.95 -1.41
C ILE A 89 -7.06 7.26 -2.71
N GLU A 90 -8.09 8.10 -2.65
CA GLU A 90 -8.87 8.43 -3.85
C GLU A 90 -8.04 9.20 -4.89
N GLU A 91 -7.13 10.07 -4.44
CA GLU A 91 -6.21 10.75 -5.35
C GLU A 91 -5.23 9.77 -6.01
N ALA A 92 -4.67 8.81 -5.25
CA ALA A 92 -3.82 7.77 -5.81
C ALA A 92 -4.56 6.96 -6.88
N ILE A 93 -5.80 6.52 -6.59
CA ILE A 93 -6.65 5.80 -7.56
C ILE A 93 -6.94 6.67 -8.78
N ARG A 94 -7.17 7.97 -8.61
CA ARG A 94 -7.41 8.90 -9.73
C ARG A 94 -6.20 8.99 -10.67
N ILE A 95 -4.99 8.92 -10.11
CA ILE A 95 -3.73 8.97 -10.87
C ILE A 95 -3.49 7.65 -11.62
N GLU A 96 -3.68 6.51 -10.95
CA GLU A 96 -3.47 5.17 -11.54
C GLU A 96 -4.68 4.24 -11.29
N PRO A 97 -5.79 4.41 -12.02
CA PRO A 97 -7.04 3.69 -11.74
C PRO A 97 -6.92 2.19 -11.95
N GLU A 98 -6.05 1.72 -12.83
CA GLU A 98 -5.90 0.28 -13.12
C GLU A 98 -4.88 -0.42 -12.21
N ASN A 99 -4.27 0.31 -11.27
CA ASN A 99 -3.24 -0.25 -10.40
C ASN A 99 -3.87 -1.15 -9.32
N LEU A 100 -3.59 -2.46 -9.41
CA LEU A 100 -4.12 -3.47 -8.48
C LEU A 100 -3.74 -3.24 -7.03
N GLU A 101 -2.54 -2.70 -6.76
CA GLU A 101 -2.09 -2.40 -5.41
C GLU A 101 -2.92 -1.27 -4.77
N LEU A 102 -3.22 -0.23 -5.55
CA LEU A 102 -4.07 0.86 -5.10
C LEU A 102 -5.51 0.39 -4.86
N ARG A 103 -6.03 -0.47 -5.75
CA ARG A 103 -7.35 -1.10 -5.59
C ARG A 103 -7.40 -1.96 -4.32
N PHE A 104 -6.34 -2.71 -4.03
CA PHE A 104 -6.20 -3.43 -2.77
C PHE A 104 -6.23 -2.50 -1.56
N ILE A 105 -5.44 -1.41 -1.60
CA ILE A 105 -5.39 -0.42 -0.52
C ILE A 105 -6.79 0.14 -0.25
N ARG A 106 -7.50 0.57 -1.30
CA ARG A 106 -8.85 1.12 -1.17
C ARG A 106 -9.81 0.07 -0.62
N LEU A 107 -9.81 -1.15 -1.17
CA LEU A 107 -10.67 -2.24 -0.69
C LEU A 107 -10.44 -2.55 0.79
N SER A 108 -9.17 -2.61 1.20
CA SER A 108 -8.75 -2.84 2.58
C SER A 108 -9.37 -1.82 3.53
N VAL A 109 -9.27 -0.53 3.20
CA VAL A 109 -9.82 0.53 4.05
C VAL A 109 -11.35 0.51 4.03
N GLN A 110 -11.97 0.34 2.86
CA GLN A 110 -13.44 0.30 2.74
C GLN A 110 -14.07 -0.84 3.55
N LYS A 111 -13.49 -2.05 3.50
CA LYS A 111 -13.98 -3.22 4.29
C LYS A 111 -13.83 -3.04 5.80
N ASN A 112 -12.97 -2.13 6.25
CA ASN A 112 -12.69 -1.88 7.67
C ASN A 112 -13.28 -0.56 8.19
N ALA A 113 -13.84 0.28 7.32
CA ALA A 113 -14.41 1.57 7.70
C ALA A 113 -15.80 1.40 8.33
N PRO A 114 -16.11 2.14 9.41
CA PRO A 114 -17.48 2.20 9.92
C PRO A 114 -18.48 2.67 8.86
N SER A 115 -19.66 2.03 8.79
CA SER A 115 -20.68 2.29 7.77
C SER A 115 -21.14 3.75 7.73
N PHE A 116 -21.23 4.42 8.88
CA PHE A 116 -21.64 5.83 8.95
C PHE A 116 -20.66 6.80 8.25
N LEU A 117 -19.44 6.36 7.90
CA LEU A 117 -18.49 7.16 7.12
C LEU A 117 -18.71 7.07 5.60
N ASN A 118 -19.66 6.25 5.15
CA ASN A 118 -20.03 6.08 3.75
C ASN A 118 -18.83 5.87 2.82
N TYR A 119 -17.89 5.01 3.23
CA TYR A 119 -16.70 4.67 2.46
C TYR A 119 -16.70 3.19 2.09
N TYR A 120 -17.68 2.79 1.28
CA TYR A 120 -17.87 1.41 0.86
C TYR A 120 -18.40 1.26 -0.57
N SER A 121 -18.55 2.37 -1.32
CA SER A 121 -19.19 2.37 -2.64
C SER A 121 -18.41 1.63 -3.73
N LYS A 122 -17.11 1.35 -3.50
CA LYS A 122 -16.23 0.65 -4.45
C LYS A 122 -15.84 -0.75 -4.00
N VAL A 123 -16.45 -1.27 -2.93
CA VAL A 123 -16.10 -2.59 -2.38
C VAL A 123 -16.32 -3.70 -3.40
N GLU A 124 -17.46 -3.71 -4.10
CA GLU A 124 -17.79 -4.73 -5.10
C GLU A 124 -16.83 -4.65 -6.30
N GLU A 125 -16.69 -3.46 -6.89
CA GLU A 125 -15.80 -3.19 -8.03
C GLU A 125 -14.35 -3.61 -7.74
N ASP A 126 -13.77 -3.14 -6.61
CA ASP A 126 -12.38 -3.45 -6.28
C ASP A 126 -12.20 -4.94 -5.94
N THR A 127 -13.21 -5.59 -5.32
CA THR A 127 -13.17 -7.05 -5.04
C THR A 127 -13.13 -7.85 -6.33
N GLN A 128 -13.95 -7.49 -7.32
CA GLN A 128 -14.00 -8.18 -8.60
C GLN A 128 -12.68 -8.02 -9.35
N ILE A 129 -12.19 -6.78 -9.53
CA ILE A 129 -10.93 -6.49 -10.24
C ILE A 129 -9.77 -7.28 -9.62
N LEU A 130 -9.66 -7.30 -8.29
CA LEU A 130 -8.61 -8.03 -7.61
C LEU A 130 -8.76 -9.55 -7.76
N SER A 131 -9.99 -10.07 -7.67
CA SER A 131 -10.27 -11.51 -7.82
C SER A 131 -9.89 -12.04 -9.20
N GLU A 132 -10.05 -11.22 -10.24
CA GLU A 132 -9.69 -11.58 -11.61
C GLU A 132 -8.19 -11.45 -11.88
N ASN A 133 -7.46 -10.61 -11.14
CA ASN A 133 -6.10 -10.20 -11.52
C ASN A 133 -5.00 -10.47 -10.47
N TRP A 134 -5.33 -10.95 -9.26
CA TRP A 134 -4.35 -11.15 -8.17
C TRP A 134 -3.13 -12.00 -8.57
N HIS A 135 -3.31 -12.97 -9.48
CA HIS A 135 -2.25 -13.86 -9.97
C HIS A 135 -1.14 -13.13 -10.73
N LYS A 136 -1.40 -11.90 -11.23
CA LYS A 136 -0.44 -11.06 -11.95
C LYS A 136 0.56 -10.35 -11.03
N ILE A 137 0.32 -10.35 -9.72
CA ILE A 137 1.07 -9.55 -8.75
C ILE A 137 2.39 -10.23 -8.41
N THR A 138 3.51 -9.55 -8.63
CA THR A 138 4.86 -10.11 -8.42
C THR A 138 5.33 -10.02 -6.96
N SER A 139 4.98 -8.96 -6.23
CA SER A 139 5.32 -8.84 -4.80
C SER A 139 4.60 -9.92 -3.98
N ILE A 140 5.39 -10.74 -3.29
CA ILE A 140 4.89 -11.84 -2.45
C ILE A 140 4.04 -11.30 -1.29
N ASN A 141 4.48 -10.21 -0.65
CA ASN A 141 3.75 -9.63 0.47
C ASN A 141 2.42 -9.01 0.03
N LEU A 142 2.42 -8.27 -1.09
CA LEU A 142 1.19 -7.72 -1.64
C LEU A 142 0.22 -8.83 -2.04
N ARG A 143 0.69 -9.86 -2.74
CA ARG A 143 -0.14 -11.01 -3.15
C ARG A 143 -0.78 -11.67 -1.93
N ARG A 144 0.02 -11.96 -0.88
CA ARG A 144 -0.49 -12.55 0.37
C ARG A 144 -1.55 -11.68 1.05
N ASN A 145 -1.34 -10.36 1.07
CA ASN A 145 -2.32 -9.43 1.62
C ASN A 145 -3.64 -9.44 0.82
N ILE A 146 -3.55 -9.58 -0.51
CA ILE A 146 -4.71 -9.67 -1.41
C ILE A 146 -5.44 -10.99 -1.27
N GLU A 147 -4.73 -12.11 -1.24
CA GLU A 147 -5.32 -13.44 -1.01
C GLU A 147 -6.10 -13.45 0.32
N LYS A 148 -5.49 -12.92 1.39
CA LYS A 148 -6.12 -12.82 2.70
C LYS A 148 -7.43 -12.01 2.68
N ILE A 149 -7.48 -10.86 2.01
CA ILE A 149 -8.70 -10.03 1.96
C ILE A 149 -9.78 -10.59 1.02
N LEU A 150 -9.39 -11.44 0.07
CA LEU A 150 -10.28 -12.16 -0.83
C LEU A 150 -10.72 -13.53 -0.28
N ASN A 151 -10.20 -13.96 0.87
CA ASN A 151 -10.39 -15.30 1.45
C ASN A 151 -9.98 -16.42 0.48
N LYS A 152 -8.79 -16.29 -0.12
CA LYS A 152 -8.15 -17.29 -1.00
C LYS A 152 -6.96 -17.96 -0.33
#